data_AF-A0A928FHX5-F1
#
_entry.id   AF-A0A928FHX5-F1
#
_cell.length_a   1.000
_cell.length_b   1.000
_cell.length_c   1.000
_cell.angle_alpha   90.00
_cell.angle_beta   90.00
_cell.angle_gamma   90.00
#
_symmetry.space_group_name_H-M   'P 1'
#
loop_
_entity.id
_entity.type
_entity.pdbx_description
1 polymer ?
#
loop_
_entity_poly.entity_id
_entity_poly.type
_entity_poly.pdbx_seq_one_letter_code
_entity_poly.pdbx_strand_id
1 'polypeptide(L)'
;MKKIKKSGVFKYSLIAFVTILTILVGLALSYVNSVINDYEKHHYKNHLNEAVELLKSEAQSGELWTKEGVPSMECSPFEGTLIDQKAAFLTKLNGDIKFSPGEAIGNNEYVYYVIHNNPHTADTNIAKIVLRAKGEMVQKLVVIGIQEYELVSYIPLSHTYTMKLPADVALNSDVTITVNGYTLQDEHGTKNEDGSTTFTFAELYNTPTVTVTDAFGNQAKVKLPDSGNGEIEFDHTFYTLTLPESLSVKVDGNDQAGVKQSDGRMLYRIRLAKKAEVILSDKFNNTYKYIGKDVPISFHAFTLRDDYTVKYTTPDHPDGLDVPDNCIEKVEYTEFKNFSELTEGLPGLLKYEIVILKNDVGVNITDQNGQPITLDPEMSSKDIFFGPVLDTVPDDVAKEVNVLKVLEDWSLFMSCDLNFYSLSKHLIKNSYQYNVAWKYNNSIDRTFTSYHSLGNPPFEQESVTNFVWITDNCFAVDIRFVKHMIVLGDRLDDEMNERCYFVKYDDTNDGRSNPQWKLVAMKEIVKDAE
;
A
#
# COMPACT_ATOMS: atom_id res chain seq x y z
N MET A 1 -15.94 2.09 -116.97
CA MET A 1 -15.96 1.43 -115.64
C MET A 1 -17.22 0.56 -115.53
N LYS A 2 -17.10 -0.77 -115.45
CA LYS A 2 -18.25 -1.69 -115.27
C LYS A 2 -18.73 -1.66 -113.81
N LYS A 3 -20.01 -1.31 -113.58
CA LYS A 3 -20.68 -1.45 -112.27
C LYS A 3 -20.91 -2.92 -111.96
N ILE A 4 -20.23 -3.45 -110.94
CA ILE A 4 -20.44 -4.82 -110.44
C ILE A 4 -21.73 -4.83 -109.61
N LYS A 5 -22.71 -5.62 -110.06
CA LYS A 5 -24.00 -5.83 -109.39
C LYS A 5 -23.83 -6.87 -108.27
N LYS A 6 -23.35 -6.46 -107.08
CA LYS A 6 -23.40 -7.24 -105.83
C LYS A 6 -24.54 -6.70 -104.97
N SER A 7 -25.65 -7.42 -104.70
CA SER A 7 -26.54 -7.03 -103.58
C SER A 7 -27.67 -7.98 -103.12
N GLY A 8 -27.76 -9.24 -103.56
CA GLY A 8 -28.80 -10.18 -103.09
C GLY A 8 -28.28 -11.25 -102.14
N VAL A 9 -27.61 -12.26 -102.70
CA VAL A 9 -27.17 -13.48 -101.99
C VAL A 9 -26.25 -13.19 -100.80
N PHE A 10 -25.27 -12.29 -100.94
CA PHE A 10 -24.38 -11.91 -99.83
C PHE A 10 -25.12 -11.28 -98.64
N LYS A 11 -26.18 -10.49 -98.90
CA LYS A 11 -26.99 -9.90 -97.83
C LYS A 11 -27.82 -10.95 -97.10
N TYR A 12 -28.41 -11.90 -97.83
CA TYR A 12 -29.16 -13.00 -97.22
C TYR A 12 -28.27 -13.96 -96.42
N SER A 13 -27.09 -14.32 -96.94
CA SER A 13 -26.12 -15.14 -96.19
C SER A 13 -25.56 -14.40 -94.97
N LEU A 14 -25.32 -13.09 -95.06
CA LEU A 14 -24.90 -12.27 -93.92
C LEU A 14 -26.00 -12.16 -92.87
N ILE A 15 -27.26 -11.94 -93.27
CA ILE A 15 -28.40 -11.91 -92.34
C ILE A 15 -28.57 -13.27 -91.67
N ALA A 16 -28.53 -14.37 -92.41
CA ALA A 16 -28.63 -15.72 -91.84
C ALA A 16 -27.47 -16.02 -90.87
N PHE A 17 -26.24 -15.63 -91.22
CA PHE A 17 -25.08 -15.76 -90.33
C PHE A 17 -25.25 -14.93 -89.06
N VAL A 18 -25.67 -13.66 -89.17
CA VAL A 18 -25.94 -12.79 -88.02
C VAL A 18 -27.06 -13.37 -87.15
N THR A 19 -28.16 -13.86 -87.74
CA THR A 19 -29.25 -14.48 -86.99
C THR A 19 -28.80 -15.74 -86.24
N ILE A 20 -28.04 -16.63 -86.90
CA ILE A 20 -27.48 -17.82 -86.24
C ILE A 20 -26.51 -17.41 -85.11
N LEU A 21 -25.65 -16.43 -85.36
CA LEU A 21 -24.74 -15.90 -84.34
C LEU A 21 -25.50 -15.30 -83.16
N THR A 22 -26.57 -14.54 -83.41
CA THR A 22 -27.44 -13.99 -82.35
C THR A 22 -28.11 -15.09 -81.53
N ILE A 23 -28.60 -16.16 -82.18
CA ILE A 23 -29.17 -17.32 -81.48
C ILE A 23 -28.11 -18.02 -80.62
N LEU A 24 -26.91 -18.26 -81.18
CA LEU A 24 -25.82 -18.90 -80.45
C LEU A 24 -25.34 -18.05 -79.26
N VAL A 25 -25.25 -16.72 -79.44
CA VAL A 25 -24.95 -15.78 -78.33
C VAL A 25 -26.06 -15.81 -77.29
N GLY A 26 -27.34 -15.85 -77.70
CA GLY A 26 -28.48 -15.96 -76.79
C GLY A 26 -28.45 -17.26 -75.97
N LEU A 27 -28.16 -18.40 -76.61
CA LEU A 27 -28.01 -19.69 -75.93
C LEU A 27 -26.80 -19.69 -74.98
N ALA A 28 -25.67 -19.12 -75.39
CA ALA A 28 -24.49 -19.00 -74.54
C ALA A 28 -24.75 -18.12 -73.31
N LEU A 29 -25.41 -16.97 -73.48
CA LEU A 29 -25.80 -16.09 -72.37
C LEU A 29 -26.81 -16.77 -71.44
N SER A 30 -27.79 -17.49 -71.99
CA SER A 30 -28.75 -18.26 -71.19
C SER A 30 -28.06 -19.35 -70.37
N TYR A 31 -27.09 -20.06 -70.96
CA TYR A 31 -26.29 -21.05 -70.24
C TYR A 31 -25.43 -20.40 -69.14
N VAL A 32 -24.72 -19.30 -69.43
CA VAL A 32 -23.93 -18.56 -68.43
C VAL A 32 -24.82 -18.08 -67.29
N ASN A 33 -25.99 -17.53 -67.59
CA ASN A 33 -26.97 -17.10 -66.60
C ASN A 33 -27.45 -18.28 -65.73
N SER A 34 -27.72 -19.44 -66.34
CA SER A 34 -28.06 -20.66 -65.59
C SER A 34 -26.92 -21.12 -64.68
N VAL A 35 -25.68 -21.05 -65.13
CA VAL A 35 -24.50 -21.43 -64.32
C VAL A 35 -24.29 -20.47 -63.15
N ILE A 36 -24.46 -19.16 -63.37
CA ILE A 36 -24.38 -18.15 -62.31
C ILE A 36 -25.49 -18.38 -61.29
N ASN A 37 -26.73 -18.57 -61.73
CA ASN A 37 -27.86 -18.86 -60.85
C ASN A 37 -27.64 -20.15 -60.04
N ASP A 38 -27.10 -21.20 -60.67
CA ASP A 38 -26.76 -22.45 -59.98
C ASP A 38 -25.64 -22.23 -58.95
N TYR A 39 -24.61 -21.46 -59.30
CA TYR A 39 -23.51 -21.14 -58.39
C TYR A 39 -23.99 -20.33 -57.18
N GLU A 40 -24.79 -19.29 -57.41
CA GLU A 40 -25.37 -18.48 -56.35
C GLU A 40 -26.27 -19.31 -55.46
N LYS A 41 -27.10 -20.19 -56.03
CA LYS A 41 -28.00 -21.07 -55.28
C LYS A 41 -27.26 -22.01 -54.33
N HIS A 42 -26.17 -22.64 -54.78
CA HIS A 42 -25.38 -23.60 -53.97
C HIS A 42 -24.23 -22.92 -53.21
N HIS A 43 -24.18 -21.60 -53.18
CA HIS A 43 -23.19 -20.88 -52.41
C HIS A 43 -23.40 -21.17 -50.92
N TYR A 44 -22.33 -21.52 -50.19
CA TYR A 44 -22.39 -21.95 -48.78
C TYR A 44 -23.18 -20.98 -47.88
N LYS A 45 -23.16 -19.67 -48.18
CA LYS A 45 -23.93 -18.64 -47.45
C LYS A 45 -25.43 -18.91 -47.43
N ASN A 46 -26.02 -19.48 -48.49
CA ASN A 46 -27.44 -19.79 -48.50
C ASN A 46 -27.75 -20.90 -47.50
N HIS A 47 -26.93 -21.95 -47.46
CA HIS A 47 -27.06 -23.02 -46.47
C HIS A 47 -26.84 -22.52 -45.04
N LEU A 48 -25.95 -21.56 -44.84
CA LEU A 48 -25.80 -20.90 -43.53
C LEU A 48 -27.04 -20.09 -43.13
N ASN A 49 -27.64 -19.35 -44.06
CA ASN A 49 -28.89 -18.62 -43.81
C ASN A 49 -30.05 -19.58 -43.50
N GLU A 50 -30.20 -20.66 -44.26
CA GLU A 50 -31.19 -21.71 -44.00
C GLU A 50 -31.00 -22.33 -42.60
N ALA A 51 -29.74 -22.60 -42.21
CA ALA A 51 -29.42 -23.11 -40.88
C ALA A 51 -29.74 -22.11 -39.77
N VAL A 52 -29.54 -20.80 -39.98
CA VAL A 52 -29.91 -19.74 -39.04
C VAL A 52 -31.43 -19.65 -38.87
N GLU A 53 -32.20 -19.73 -39.96
CA GLU A 53 -33.67 -19.72 -39.89
C GLU A 53 -34.22 -20.97 -39.20
N LEU A 54 -33.62 -22.14 -39.44
CA LEU A 54 -33.94 -23.36 -38.70
C LEU A 54 -33.63 -23.21 -37.20
N LEU A 55 -32.43 -22.72 -36.86
CA LEU A 55 -32.03 -22.46 -35.48
C LEU A 55 -32.98 -21.47 -34.78
N LYS A 56 -33.41 -20.40 -35.46
CA LYS A 56 -34.41 -19.45 -34.95
C LYS A 56 -35.74 -20.14 -34.66
N SER A 57 -36.28 -20.88 -35.62
CA SER A 57 -37.57 -21.57 -35.48
C SER A 57 -37.55 -22.55 -34.30
N GLU A 58 -36.45 -23.27 -34.14
CA GLU A 58 -36.30 -24.25 -33.06
C GLU A 58 -36.03 -23.61 -31.70
N ALA A 59 -35.30 -22.50 -31.66
CA ALA A 59 -35.13 -21.73 -30.44
C ALA A 59 -36.47 -21.13 -29.97
N GLN A 60 -37.32 -20.69 -30.89
CA GLN A 60 -38.65 -20.11 -30.59
C GLN A 60 -39.65 -21.15 -30.08
N SER A 61 -39.67 -22.33 -30.70
CA SER A 61 -40.51 -23.46 -30.27
C SER A 61 -39.99 -24.16 -29.01
N GLY A 62 -38.70 -23.97 -28.69
CA GLY A 62 -38.02 -24.61 -27.57
C GLY A 62 -37.43 -25.98 -27.90
N GLU A 63 -37.65 -26.51 -29.11
CA GLU A 63 -37.14 -27.80 -29.58
C GLU A 63 -35.60 -27.85 -29.59
N LEU A 64 -34.93 -26.73 -29.88
CA LEU A 64 -33.48 -26.60 -29.91
C LEU A 64 -32.81 -27.21 -28.67
N TRP A 65 -33.37 -26.90 -27.49
CA TRP A 65 -32.79 -27.24 -26.18
C TRP A 65 -33.02 -28.70 -25.78
N THR A 66 -33.75 -29.46 -26.61
CA THR A 66 -34.06 -30.88 -26.38
C THR A 66 -33.35 -31.80 -27.37
N LYS A 67 -32.58 -31.25 -28.31
CA LYS A 67 -31.88 -32.01 -29.34
C LYS A 67 -30.64 -32.71 -28.81
N GLU A 68 -30.43 -33.93 -29.28
CA GLU A 68 -29.22 -34.70 -29.01
C GLU A 68 -27.97 -33.95 -29.54
N GLY A 69 -26.95 -33.81 -28.69
CA GLY A 69 -25.71 -33.11 -29.02
C GLY A 69 -25.75 -31.58 -28.89
N VAL A 70 -26.92 -31.00 -28.59
CA VAL A 70 -27.04 -29.60 -28.16
C VAL A 70 -26.95 -29.58 -26.62
N PRO A 71 -26.04 -28.80 -26.02
CA PRO A 71 -26.01 -28.66 -24.57
C PRO A 71 -27.38 -28.18 -24.07
N SER A 72 -27.93 -28.84 -23.05
CA SER A 72 -29.12 -28.34 -22.37
C SER A 72 -28.77 -27.01 -21.74
N MET A 73 -29.57 -25.97 -22.02
CA MET A 73 -29.42 -24.68 -21.38
C MET A 73 -29.86 -24.82 -19.92
N GLU A 74 -28.91 -25.07 -19.04
CA GLU A 74 -29.09 -25.01 -17.60
C GLU A 74 -28.96 -23.56 -17.16
N CYS A 75 -29.79 -23.13 -16.20
CA CYS A 75 -29.63 -21.80 -15.65
C CYS A 75 -28.41 -21.76 -14.74
N SER A 76 -27.35 -21.13 -15.23
CA SER A 76 -26.37 -20.56 -14.33
C SER A 76 -27.09 -19.60 -13.35
N PRO A 77 -26.74 -19.60 -12.04
CA PRO A 77 -27.32 -18.65 -11.09
C PRO A 77 -27.09 -17.18 -11.50
N PHE A 78 -26.14 -16.94 -12.39
CA PHE A 78 -25.77 -15.62 -12.90
C PHE A 78 -26.47 -15.25 -14.21
N GLU A 79 -27.28 -16.12 -14.84
CA GLU A 79 -27.98 -15.82 -16.09
C GLU A 79 -29.49 -15.53 -15.91
N GLY A 80 -29.97 -15.39 -14.68
CA GLY A 80 -31.40 -15.15 -14.42
C GLY A 80 -32.27 -16.37 -14.72
N THR A 81 -33.51 -16.17 -15.15
CA THR A 81 -34.45 -17.29 -15.41
C THR A 81 -34.24 -17.91 -16.80
N LEU A 82 -34.58 -19.19 -16.95
CA LEU A 82 -34.51 -19.89 -18.23
C LEU A 82 -35.32 -19.21 -19.33
N ILE A 83 -36.44 -18.58 -18.93
CA ILE A 83 -37.32 -17.86 -19.86
C ILE A 83 -36.60 -16.62 -20.41
N ASP A 84 -35.96 -15.85 -19.53
CA ASP A 84 -35.22 -14.65 -19.92
C ASP A 84 -34.00 -14.99 -20.77
N GLN A 85 -33.28 -16.07 -20.44
CA GLN A 85 -32.14 -16.57 -21.22
C GLN A 85 -32.51 -16.92 -22.65
N LYS A 86 -33.61 -17.68 -22.82
CA LYS A 86 -34.12 -18.07 -24.14
C LYS A 86 -34.58 -16.84 -24.92
N ALA A 87 -35.27 -15.89 -24.27
CA ALA A 87 -35.70 -14.64 -24.90
C ALA A 87 -34.52 -13.75 -25.36
N ALA A 88 -33.47 -13.66 -24.55
CA ALA A 88 -32.26 -12.91 -24.89
C ALA A 88 -31.47 -13.58 -26.03
N PHE A 89 -31.33 -14.91 -26.00
CA PHE A 89 -30.71 -15.69 -27.08
C PHE A 89 -31.47 -15.51 -28.40
N LEU A 90 -32.79 -15.54 -28.37
CA LEU A 90 -33.64 -15.27 -29.53
C LEU A 90 -33.47 -13.85 -30.08
N THR A 91 -33.28 -12.87 -29.20
CA THR A 91 -33.04 -11.49 -29.60
C THR A 91 -31.70 -11.35 -30.34
N LYS A 92 -30.64 -12.03 -29.88
CA LYS A 92 -29.35 -12.11 -30.60
C LYS A 92 -29.52 -12.74 -31.99
N LEU A 93 -30.26 -13.86 -32.07
CA LEU A 93 -30.54 -14.54 -33.34
C LEU A 93 -31.34 -13.67 -34.32
N ASN A 94 -32.25 -12.83 -33.82
CA ASN A 94 -33.06 -11.92 -34.64
C ASN A 94 -32.31 -10.65 -35.07
N GLY A 95 -31.08 -10.43 -34.60
CA GLY A 95 -30.24 -9.31 -35.00
C GLY A 95 -29.62 -9.44 -36.41
N ASP A 96 -28.72 -8.52 -36.75
CA ASP A 96 -27.90 -8.60 -37.97
C ASP A 96 -26.90 -9.76 -37.83
N ILE A 97 -27.08 -10.85 -38.59
CA ILE A 97 -26.25 -12.05 -38.49
C ILE A 97 -25.13 -12.01 -39.53
N LYS A 98 -23.91 -12.26 -39.05
CA LYS A 98 -22.70 -12.38 -39.86
C LYS A 98 -22.04 -13.72 -39.61
N PHE A 99 -21.18 -14.12 -40.55
CA PHE A 99 -20.52 -15.42 -40.57
C PHE A 99 -19.00 -15.23 -40.61
N SER A 100 -18.29 -15.91 -39.71
CA SER A 100 -16.85 -16.05 -39.77
C SER A 100 -16.46 -17.54 -39.87
N PRO A 101 -15.43 -17.88 -40.66
CA PRO A 101 -14.93 -19.25 -40.69
C PRO A 101 -14.34 -19.61 -39.32
N GLY A 102 -14.67 -20.80 -38.81
CA GLY A 102 -14.08 -21.34 -37.58
C GLY A 102 -12.73 -22.03 -37.83
N GLU A 103 -12.07 -22.48 -36.75
CA GLU A 103 -10.86 -23.30 -36.85
C GLU A 103 -11.15 -24.63 -37.59
N ALA A 104 -10.27 -25.00 -38.51
CA ALA A 104 -10.39 -26.22 -39.31
C ALA A 104 -10.11 -27.47 -38.45
N ILE A 105 -11.03 -28.43 -38.44
CA ILE A 105 -10.83 -29.75 -37.84
C ILE A 105 -10.99 -30.80 -38.96
N GLY A 106 -9.90 -31.46 -39.34
CA GLY A 106 -9.91 -32.65 -40.20
C GLY A 106 -9.70 -32.43 -41.72
N ASN A 107 -9.93 -33.51 -42.50
CA ASN A 107 -9.56 -33.70 -43.91
C ASN A 107 -10.44 -32.94 -44.95
N ASN A 108 -10.75 -31.65 -44.77
CA ASN A 108 -11.55 -30.84 -45.71
C ASN A 108 -13.02 -31.30 -45.97
N GLU A 109 -13.54 -32.30 -45.24
CA GLU A 109 -14.91 -32.81 -45.44
C GLU A 109 -15.99 -31.95 -44.74
N TYR A 110 -15.62 -31.31 -43.63
CA TYR A 110 -16.50 -30.48 -42.81
C TYR A 110 -16.02 -29.03 -42.80
N VAL A 111 -16.96 -28.09 -42.94
CA VAL A 111 -16.70 -26.66 -42.88
C VAL A 111 -17.46 -26.06 -41.71
N TYR A 112 -16.74 -25.30 -40.88
CA TYR A 112 -17.25 -24.69 -39.66
C TYR A 112 -17.42 -23.19 -39.84
N TYR A 113 -18.57 -22.68 -39.41
CA TYR A 113 -18.84 -21.26 -39.36
C TYR A 113 -19.36 -20.87 -37.97
N VAL A 114 -18.90 -19.73 -37.46
CA VAL A 114 -19.47 -19.10 -36.27
C VAL A 114 -20.42 -18.02 -36.72
N ILE A 115 -21.64 -18.04 -36.18
CA ILE A 115 -22.60 -16.95 -36.36
C ILE A 115 -22.47 -15.94 -35.24
N HIS A 116 -22.50 -14.66 -35.60
CA HIS A 116 -22.33 -13.58 -34.64
C HIS A 116 -22.99 -12.29 -35.11
N ASN A 117 -23.33 -11.39 -34.18
CA ASN A 117 -23.86 -10.07 -34.55
C ASN A 117 -22.77 -9.05 -34.93
N ASN A 118 -21.53 -9.24 -34.46
CA ASN A 118 -20.40 -8.35 -34.75
C ASN A 118 -19.06 -9.12 -34.93
N PRO A 119 -18.47 -9.15 -36.13
CA PRO A 119 -17.26 -9.93 -36.42
C PRO A 119 -16.01 -9.47 -35.64
N HIS A 120 -16.05 -8.28 -35.04
CA HIS A 120 -14.90 -7.69 -34.35
C HIS A 120 -14.87 -7.98 -32.84
N THR A 121 -15.88 -8.67 -32.31
CA THR A 121 -16.02 -8.97 -30.87
C THR A 121 -16.59 -10.38 -30.71
N ALA A 122 -15.79 -11.31 -30.18
CA ALA A 122 -16.21 -12.71 -30.02
C ALA A 122 -17.28 -12.91 -28.92
N ASP A 123 -17.57 -11.91 -28.09
CA ASP A 123 -18.76 -11.86 -27.19
C ASP A 123 -20.10 -11.91 -27.97
N THR A 124 -20.06 -11.59 -29.26
CA THR A 124 -21.25 -11.70 -30.11
C THR A 124 -21.41 -13.04 -30.79
N ASN A 125 -20.57 -14.03 -30.49
CA ASN A 125 -20.71 -15.39 -31.00
C ASN A 125 -21.97 -16.04 -30.43
N ILE A 126 -22.84 -16.56 -31.29
CA ILE A 126 -24.15 -17.08 -30.90
C ILE A 126 -24.15 -18.61 -30.97
N ALA A 127 -23.68 -19.15 -32.10
CA ALA A 127 -23.63 -20.59 -32.33
C ALA A 127 -22.55 -20.94 -33.35
N LYS A 128 -22.12 -22.20 -33.30
CA LYS A 128 -21.30 -22.84 -34.33
C LYS A 128 -22.22 -23.62 -35.27
N ILE A 129 -22.07 -23.42 -36.58
CA ILE A 129 -22.75 -24.18 -37.64
C ILE A 129 -21.73 -25.09 -38.32
N VAL A 130 -22.11 -26.36 -38.49
CA VAL A 130 -21.30 -27.38 -39.14
C VAL A 130 -21.96 -27.79 -40.45
N LEU A 131 -21.26 -27.58 -41.57
CA LEU A 131 -21.69 -28.02 -42.89
C LEU A 131 -20.79 -29.17 -43.37
N ARG A 132 -21.35 -30.10 -44.13
CA ARG A 132 -20.60 -31.15 -44.85
C ARG A 132 -20.77 -30.97 -46.35
N ALA A 133 -19.69 -31.16 -47.10
CA ALA A 133 -19.75 -31.21 -48.56
C ALA A 133 -20.57 -32.43 -49.01
N LYS A 134 -21.61 -32.19 -49.80
CA LYS A 134 -22.50 -33.23 -50.33
C LYS A 134 -22.16 -33.53 -51.78
N GLY A 135 -21.67 -34.75 -52.02
CA GLY A 135 -21.27 -35.20 -53.36
C GLY A 135 -20.01 -34.51 -53.90
N GLU A 136 -19.65 -34.85 -55.13
CA GLU A 136 -18.46 -34.29 -55.79
C GLU A 136 -18.70 -32.87 -56.30
N MET A 137 -17.66 -32.03 -56.19
CA MET A 137 -17.64 -30.68 -56.74
C MET A 137 -17.80 -30.73 -58.27
N VAL A 138 -18.76 -29.98 -58.81
CA VAL A 138 -19.03 -29.90 -60.24
C VAL A 138 -18.37 -28.65 -60.82
N GLN A 139 -17.49 -28.82 -61.81
CA GLN A 139 -16.83 -27.72 -62.50
C GLN A 139 -17.62 -27.31 -63.76
N LYS A 140 -18.14 -26.07 -63.79
CA LYS A 140 -18.82 -25.47 -64.94
C LYS A 140 -18.00 -24.28 -65.49
N LEU A 141 -18.08 -24.05 -66.80
CA LEU A 141 -17.36 -22.96 -67.49
C LEU A 141 -15.83 -22.96 -67.25
N VAL A 142 -15.23 -24.11 -66.89
CA VAL A 142 -13.80 -24.30 -66.55
C VAL A 142 -13.34 -23.56 -65.27
N VAL A 143 -13.96 -22.44 -64.90
CA VAL A 143 -13.52 -21.59 -63.78
C VAL A 143 -14.48 -21.56 -62.60
N ILE A 144 -15.72 -22.05 -62.75
CA ILE A 144 -16.73 -22.00 -61.69
C ILE A 144 -16.91 -23.40 -61.09
N GLY A 145 -16.49 -23.54 -59.83
CA GLY A 145 -16.74 -24.72 -59.02
C GLY A 145 -18.04 -24.61 -58.24
N ILE A 146 -18.90 -25.61 -58.34
CA ILE A 146 -20.16 -25.68 -57.60
C ILE A 146 -20.09 -26.86 -56.63
N GLN A 147 -20.22 -26.58 -55.33
CA GLN A 147 -20.24 -27.57 -54.26
C GLN A 147 -21.56 -27.44 -53.50
N GLU A 148 -22.31 -28.52 -53.39
CA GLU A 148 -23.49 -28.58 -52.52
C GLU A 148 -23.05 -28.86 -51.08
N TYR A 149 -23.75 -28.28 -50.11
CA TYR A 149 -23.52 -28.52 -48.69
C TYR A 149 -24.79 -29.00 -48.02
N GLU A 150 -24.63 -29.76 -46.93
CA GLU A 150 -25.73 -30.10 -46.03
C GLU A 150 -25.39 -29.70 -44.60
N LEU A 151 -26.42 -29.32 -43.84
CA LEU A 151 -26.31 -29.00 -42.42
C LEU A 151 -26.11 -30.29 -41.62
N VAL A 152 -25.01 -30.38 -40.87
CA VAL A 152 -24.70 -31.49 -39.99
C VAL A 152 -25.23 -31.20 -38.58
N SER A 153 -24.91 -30.03 -38.04
CA SER A 153 -25.35 -29.59 -36.72
C SER A 153 -25.19 -28.09 -36.54
N TYR A 154 -25.85 -27.56 -35.51
CA TYR A 154 -25.52 -26.28 -34.90
C TYR A 154 -25.41 -26.46 -33.39
N ILE A 155 -24.49 -25.72 -32.76
CA ILE A 155 -24.20 -25.81 -31.34
C ILE A 155 -24.19 -24.38 -30.78
N PRO A 156 -25.15 -24.01 -29.91
CA PRO A 156 -25.11 -22.74 -29.18
C PRO A 156 -23.78 -22.61 -28.43
N LEU A 157 -23.17 -21.44 -28.51
CA LEU A 157 -21.90 -21.15 -27.84
C LEU A 157 -22.17 -20.45 -26.51
N SER A 158 -21.51 -20.95 -25.46
CA SER A 158 -21.49 -20.32 -24.14
C SER A 158 -20.11 -19.70 -23.86
N HIS A 159 -20.09 -18.84 -22.86
CA HIS A 159 -19.00 -17.95 -22.55
C HIS A 159 -18.63 -18.08 -21.07
N THR A 160 -17.36 -17.83 -20.77
CA THR A 160 -16.81 -17.84 -19.42
C THR A 160 -16.13 -16.51 -19.14
N TYR A 161 -16.68 -15.79 -18.17
CA TYR A 161 -16.12 -14.55 -17.67
C TYR A 161 -15.50 -14.79 -16.30
N THR A 162 -14.45 -14.05 -16.00
CA THR A 162 -13.81 -14.06 -14.69
C THR A 162 -13.74 -12.65 -14.15
N MET A 163 -13.73 -12.49 -12.82
CA MET A 163 -13.50 -11.21 -12.18
C MET A 163 -12.61 -11.42 -10.97
N LYS A 164 -11.55 -10.61 -10.86
CA LYS A 164 -10.62 -10.67 -9.74
C LYS A 164 -10.89 -9.53 -8.75
N LEU A 165 -10.95 -9.86 -7.46
CA LEU A 165 -11.04 -8.93 -6.34
C LEU A 165 -9.75 -9.03 -5.49
N PRO A 166 -9.07 -7.91 -5.15
CA PRO A 166 -7.84 -7.95 -4.35
C PRO A 166 -8.03 -8.55 -2.95
N ALA A 167 -6.95 -9.07 -2.38
CA ALA A 167 -6.95 -9.84 -1.12
C ALA A 167 -7.51 -9.10 0.10
N ASP A 168 -7.36 -7.77 0.09
CA ASP A 168 -7.70 -6.87 1.19
C ASP A 168 -9.04 -6.16 0.99
N VAL A 169 -9.81 -6.56 -0.01
CA VAL A 169 -11.15 -6.02 -0.31
C VAL A 169 -12.21 -7.05 0.03
N ALA A 170 -13.09 -6.72 0.97
CA ALA A 170 -14.16 -7.60 1.40
C ALA A 170 -15.42 -7.43 0.54
N LEU A 171 -15.91 -8.53 -0.03
CA LEU A 171 -17.20 -8.55 -0.71
C LEU A 171 -18.33 -8.26 0.28
N ASN A 172 -19.34 -7.53 -0.18
CA ASN A 172 -20.53 -7.07 0.56
C ASN A 172 -20.26 -6.14 1.76
N SER A 173 -18.99 -5.90 2.12
CA SER A 173 -18.59 -4.90 3.14
C SER A 173 -17.91 -3.69 2.51
N ASP A 174 -16.92 -3.91 1.64
CA ASP A 174 -16.24 -2.83 0.91
C ASP A 174 -16.90 -2.58 -0.45
N VAL A 175 -17.27 -3.66 -1.14
CA VAL A 175 -17.90 -3.61 -2.46
C VAL A 175 -19.01 -4.64 -2.59
N THR A 176 -20.11 -4.25 -3.22
CA THR A 176 -21.19 -5.13 -3.64
C THR A 176 -21.10 -5.35 -5.14
N ILE A 177 -21.08 -6.61 -5.57
CA ILE A 177 -21.02 -6.99 -6.98
C ILE A 177 -22.30 -7.73 -7.32
N THR A 178 -23.00 -7.26 -8.36
CA THR A 178 -24.18 -7.94 -8.90
C THR A 178 -23.95 -8.32 -10.34
N VAL A 179 -24.31 -9.56 -10.70
CA VAL A 179 -24.28 -10.09 -12.07
C VAL A 179 -25.69 -10.46 -12.47
N ASN A 180 -26.24 -9.78 -13.48
CA ASN A 180 -27.64 -9.90 -13.92
C ASN A 180 -28.65 -9.78 -12.76
N GLY A 181 -28.37 -8.88 -11.81
CA GLY A 181 -29.19 -8.66 -10.62
C GLY A 181 -28.96 -9.66 -9.47
N TYR A 182 -28.14 -10.68 -9.67
CA TYR A 182 -27.75 -11.62 -8.61
C TYR A 182 -26.53 -11.09 -7.84
N THR A 183 -26.68 -10.89 -6.53
CA THR A 183 -25.59 -10.41 -5.66
C THR A 183 -24.62 -11.53 -5.31
N LEU A 184 -23.34 -11.31 -5.59
CA LEU A 184 -22.29 -12.27 -5.27
C LEU A 184 -22.11 -12.43 -3.76
N GLN A 185 -21.59 -13.60 -3.38
CA GLN A 185 -21.27 -14.01 -2.01
C GLN A 185 -19.89 -14.64 -2.04
N ASP A 186 -19.20 -14.67 -0.90
CA ASP A 186 -17.82 -15.18 -0.82
C ASP A 186 -17.70 -16.63 -1.31
N GLU A 187 -18.72 -17.45 -1.08
CA GLU A 187 -18.78 -18.85 -1.54
C GLU A 187 -18.79 -19.03 -3.06
N HIS A 188 -19.11 -17.97 -3.83
CA HIS A 188 -19.04 -17.98 -5.28
C HIS A 188 -17.63 -17.70 -5.83
N GLY A 189 -16.69 -17.34 -4.96
CA GLY A 189 -15.32 -17.01 -5.31
C GLY A 189 -14.33 -18.11 -4.93
N THR A 190 -13.25 -18.21 -5.70
CA THR A 190 -12.09 -19.05 -5.37
C THR A 190 -10.96 -18.16 -4.86
N LYS A 191 -10.42 -18.46 -3.67
CA LYS A 191 -9.26 -17.76 -3.13
C LYS A 191 -7.97 -18.22 -3.81
N ASN A 192 -7.17 -17.26 -4.24
CA ASN A 192 -5.86 -17.46 -4.85
C ASN A 192 -4.73 -17.45 -3.79
N GLU A 193 -3.54 -17.90 -4.16
CA GLU A 193 -2.36 -17.92 -3.28
C GLU A 193 -1.93 -16.53 -2.79
N ASP A 194 -2.16 -15.49 -3.61
CA ASP A 194 -1.91 -14.08 -3.28
C ASP A 194 -2.98 -13.48 -2.34
N GLY A 195 -3.95 -14.29 -1.91
CA GLY A 195 -5.08 -13.91 -1.06
C GLY A 195 -6.25 -13.27 -1.81
N SER A 196 -6.10 -12.92 -3.09
CA SER A 196 -7.19 -12.38 -3.91
C SER A 196 -8.28 -13.41 -4.14
N THR A 197 -9.47 -12.95 -4.54
CA THR A 197 -10.61 -13.83 -4.86
C THR A 197 -10.98 -13.70 -6.33
N THR A 198 -11.07 -14.83 -7.03
CA THR A 198 -11.53 -14.89 -8.43
C THR A 198 -12.94 -15.46 -8.48
N PHE A 199 -13.87 -14.74 -9.10
CA PHE A 199 -15.21 -15.19 -9.43
C PHE A 199 -15.23 -15.68 -10.87
N THR A 200 -15.83 -16.85 -11.12
CA THR A 200 -15.95 -17.44 -12.46
C THR A 200 -17.42 -17.61 -12.81
N PHE A 201 -17.82 -16.98 -13.92
CA PHE A 201 -19.16 -17.04 -14.47
C PHE A 201 -19.09 -17.85 -15.77
N ALA A 202 -19.21 -19.16 -15.64
CA ALA A 202 -19.14 -20.09 -16.75
C ALA A 202 -20.52 -20.38 -17.37
N GLU A 203 -20.49 -20.92 -18.58
CA GLU A 203 -21.67 -21.40 -19.31
C GLU A 203 -22.73 -20.30 -19.58
N LEU A 204 -22.29 -19.05 -19.75
CA LEU A 204 -23.21 -17.96 -20.08
C LEU A 204 -23.45 -17.90 -21.61
N TYR A 205 -24.69 -18.01 -22.04
CA TYR A 205 -25.10 -17.80 -23.44
C TYR A 205 -25.34 -16.32 -23.75
N ASN A 206 -25.57 -15.51 -22.72
CA ASN A 206 -25.80 -14.09 -22.80
C ASN A 206 -24.67 -13.27 -22.15
N THR A 207 -24.44 -12.09 -22.71
CA THR A 207 -23.45 -11.15 -22.17
C THR A 207 -23.95 -10.66 -20.81
N PRO A 208 -23.19 -10.82 -19.72
CA PRO A 208 -23.67 -10.48 -18.39
C PRO A 208 -23.71 -8.97 -18.18
N THR A 209 -24.75 -8.50 -17.49
CA THR A 209 -24.81 -7.15 -16.94
C THR A 209 -24.17 -7.17 -15.57
N VAL A 210 -23.06 -6.46 -15.41
CA VAL A 210 -22.29 -6.43 -14.16
C VAL A 210 -22.34 -5.04 -13.55
N THR A 211 -22.61 -4.96 -12.26
CA THR A 211 -22.56 -3.71 -11.49
C THR A 211 -21.69 -3.92 -10.26
N VAL A 212 -20.74 -3.01 -10.05
CA VAL A 212 -19.88 -2.98 -8.86
C VAL A 212 -20.14 -1.66 -8.15
N THR A 213 -20.54 -1.74 -6.88
CA THR A 213 -20.87 -0.57 -6.05
C THR A 213 -20.05 -0.60 -4.78
N ASP A 214 -19.47 0.52 -4.35
CA ASP A 214 -18.78 0.61 -3.05
C ASP A 214 -19.75 0.86 -1.88
N ALA A 215 -19.24 0.81 -0.66
CA ALA A 215 -20.00 1.09 0.57
C ALA A 215 -20.65 2.49 0.62
N PHE A 216 -20.21 3.43 -0.22
CA PHE A 216 -20.77 4.78 -0.31
C PHE A 216 -21.82 4.92 -1.41
N GLY A 217 -22.08 3.85 -2.17
CA GLY A 217 -23.05 3.84 -3.28
C GLY A 217 -22.48 4.33 -4.61
N ASN A 218 -21.17 4.56 -4.73
CA ASN A 218 -20.57 4.90 -6.03
C ASN A 218 -20.48 3.64 -6.90
N GLN A 219 -20.70 3.79 -8.21
CA GLN A 219 -20.64 2.68 -9.17
C GLN A 219 -19.39 2.73 -10.04
N ALA A 220 -18.76 1.57 -10.23
CA ALA A 220 -17.60 1.44 -11.09
C ALA A 220 -17.99 1.41 -12.56
N LYS A 221 -17.09 1.92 -13.42
CA LYS A 221 -17.16 1.63 -14.85
C LYS A 221 -16.62 0.23 -15.06
N VAL A 222 -17.47 -0.64 -15.58
CA VAL A 222 -17.13 -2.04 -15.89
C VAL A 222 -16.82 -2.17 -17.38
N LYS A 223 -15.80 -2.95 -17.70
CA LYS A 223 -15.38 -3.29 -19.06
C LYS A 223 -15.35 -4.81 -19.19
N LEU A 224 -16.14 -5.32 -20.13
CA LEU A 224 -16.16 -6.73 -20.50
C LEU A 224 -15.05 -7.03 -21.53
N PRO A 225 -14.53 -8.26 -21.58
CA PRO A 225 -13.54 -8.67 -22.58
C PRO A 225 -14.16 -8.75 -23.98
N ASP A 226 -13.46 -8.24 -25.00
CA ASP A 226 -13.95 -8.24 -26.40
C ASP A 226 -14.21 -9.66 -26.94
N SER A 227 -13.54 -10.66 -26.37
CA SER A 227 -13.59 -12.06 -26.80
C SER A 227 -14.81 -12.84 -26.31
N GLY A 228 -15.64 -12.26 -25.43
CA GLY A 228 -16.69 -13.03 -24.73
C GLY A 228 -16.15 -14.04 -23.73
N ASN A 229 -14.84 -14.21 -23.66
CA ASN A 229 -14.16 -15.02 -22.66
C ASN A 229 -13.00 -14.19 -22.10
N GLY A 230 -12.86 -14.12 -20.78
CA GLY A 230 -11.74 -13.41 -20.17
C GLY A 230 -12.12 -12.69 -18.88
N GLU A 231 -11.27 -11.74 -18.50
CA GLU A 231 -11.42 -10.99 -17.26
C GLU A 231 -12.29 -9.74 -17.47
N ILE A 232 -13.25 -9.57 -16.56
CA ILE A 232 -14.05 -8.37 -16.40
C ILE A 232 -13.21 -7.38 -15.59
N GLU A 233 -12.86 -6.26 -16.21
CA GLU A 233 -12.14 -5.18 -15.57
C GLU A 233 -13.12 -4.13 -15.06
N PHE A 234 -12.78 -3.44 -13.98
CA PHE A 234 -13.56 -2.28 -13.54
C PHE A 234 -12.66 -1.22 -12.91
N ASP A 235 -13.06 0.04 -13.10
CA ASP A 235 -12.38 1.19 -12.50
C ASP A 235 -12.52 1.13 -10.97
N HIS A 236 -11.40 1.14 -10.26
CA HIS A 236 -11.40 1.11 -8.80
C HIS A 236 -10.24 1.90 -8.21
N THR A 237 -10.33 2.17 -6.91
CA THR A 237 -9.24 2.67 -6.08
C THR A 237 -9.26 1.89 -4.79
N PHE A 238 -8.48 0.81 -4.76
CA PHE A 238 -8.32 -0.11 -3.63
C PHE A 238 -6.90 -0.01 -3.13
N TYR A 239 -6.67 0.87 -2.15
CA TYR A 239 -5.35 1.10 -1.57
C TYR A 239 -5.34 0.81 -0.08
N THR A 240 -4.29 0.14 0.36
CA THR A 240 -3.98 -0.05 1.78
C THR A 240 -2.61 0.55 2.05
N LEU A 241 -2.59 1.58 2.90
CA LEU A 241 -1.42 2.40 3.18
C LEU A 241 -1.16 2.41 4.67
N THR A 242 0.08 2.15 5.08
CA THR A 242 0.51 2.36 6.48
C THR A 242 1.57 3.47 6.48
N LEU A 243 1.22 4.62 7.05
CA LEU A 243 2.01 5.86 6.96
C LEU A 243 2.30 6.42 8.37
N PRO A 244 3.38 7.19 8.56
CA PRO A 244 3.57 7.97 9.78
C PRO A 244 2.36 8.86 10.11
N GLU A 245 2.08 9.07 11.39
CA GLU A 245 0.93 9.85 11.87
C GLU A 245 0.97 11.32 11.43
N SER A 246 2.16 11.85 11.18
CA SER A 246 2.39 13.20 10.68
C SER A 246 2.00 13.43 9.21
N LEU A 247 1.72 12.38 8.43
CA LEU A 247 1.24 12.50 7.06
C LEU A 247 -0.29 12.54 7.01
N SER A 248 -0.82 13.43 6.17
CA SER A 248 -2.25 13.52 5.88
C SER A 248 -2.60 12.88 4.54
N VAL A 249 -3.80 12.33 4.44
CA VAL A 249 -4.30 11.66 3.24
C VAL A 249 -5.61 12.32 2.81
N LYS A 250 -5.68 12.73 1.53
CA LYS A 250 -6.89 13.24 0.90
C LYS A 250 -7.34 12.33 -0.23
N VAL A 251 -8.65 12.08 -0.31
CA VAL A 251 -9.29 11.32 -1.38
C VAL A 251 -10.33 12.20 -2.07
N ASP A 252 -10.15 12.47 -3.36
CA ASP A 252 -10.95 13.43 -4.13
C ASP A 252 -11.08 14.80 -3.43
N GLY A 253 -10.01 15.25 -2.78
CA GLY A 253 -9.94 16.53 -2.06
C GLY A 253 -10.48 16.51 -0.62
N ASN A 254 -11.11 15.41 -0.17
CA ASN A 254 -11.63 15.28 1.20
C ASN A 254 -10.62 14.58 2.10
N ASP A 255 -10.53 15.01 3.36
CA ASP A 255 -9.66 14.38 4.35
C ASP A 255 -10.12 12.95 4.64
N GLN A 256 -9.17 12.01 4.57
CA GLN A 256 -9.39 10.61 4.87
C GLN A 256 -8.87 10.31 6.27
N ALA A 257 -9.73 9.77 7.13
CA ALA A 257 -9.31 9.28 8.44
C ALA A 257 -8.58 7.94 8.32
N GLY A 258 -7.49 7.78 9.08
CA GLY A 258 -6.77 6.53 9.25
C GLY A 258 -7.06 5.89 10.61
N VAL A 259 -6.66 4.62 10.77
CA VAL A 259 -6.76 3.86 12.02
C VAL A 259 -5.36 3.70 12.62
N LYS A 260 -5.16 4.21 13.84
CA LYS A 260 -3.88 4.10 14.55
C LYS A 260 -3.52 2.64 14.82
N GLN A 261 -2.29 2.26 14.49
CA GLN A 261 -1.71 0.94 14.71
C GLN A 261 -0.90 0.90 16.01
N SER A 262 -0.53 -0.30 16.47
CA SER A 262 0.23 -0.50 17.72
C SER A 262 1.64 0.10 17.69
N ASP A 263 2.21 0.27 16.50
CA ASP A 263 3.53 0.89 16.28
C ASP A 263 3.46 2.42 16.13
N GLY A 264 2.29 3.03 16.36
CA GLY A 264 2.07 4.46 16.25
C GLY A 264 1.79 4.97 14.82
N ARG A 265 1.89 4.13 13.78
CA ARG A 265 1.55 4.53 12.41
C ARG A 265 0.05 4.52 12.14
N MET A 266 -0.38 5.17 11.06
CA MET A 266 -1.76 5.27 10.63
C MET A 266 -2.03 4.36 9.43
N LEU A 267 -3.03 3.48 9.56
CA LEU A 267 -3.51 2.61 8.49
C LEU A 267 -4.68 3.28 7.76
N TYR A 268 -4.55 3.48 6.45
CA TYR A 268 -5.61 4.00 5.59
C TYR A 268 -6.07 2.89 4.64
N ARG A 269 -7.38 2.60 4.66
CA ARG A 269 -8.05 1.70 3.72
C ARG A 269 -8.97 2.52 2.84
N ILE A 270 -8.59 2.68 1.58
CA ILE A 270 -9.38 3.41 0.58
C ILE A 270 -9.99 2.35 -0.34
N ARG A 271 -11.33 2.31 -0.38
CA ARG A 271 -12.12 1.27 -1.06
C ARG A 271 -13.21 1.91 -1.89
N LEU A 272 -12.86 2.43 -3.07
CA LEU A 272 -13.80 3.12 -3.95
C LEU A 272 -14.01 2.35 -5.24
N ALA A 273 -15.28 2.15 -5.59
CA ALA A 273 -15.72 1.57 -6.85
C ALA A 273 -15.75 2.67 -7.93
N LYS A 274 -14.65 3.41 -8.02
CA LYS A 274 -14.34 4.39 -9.06
C LYS A 274 -12.86 4.72 -8.94
N LYS A 275 -12.28 5.25 -10.00
CA LYS A 275 -10.95 5.84 -9.92
C LYS A 275 -11.04 7.17 -9.16
N ALA A 276 -10.32 7.26 -8.04
CA ALA A 276 -10.23 8.44 -7.20
C ALA A 276 -8.80 8.98 -7.17
N GLU A 277 -8.67 10.28 -6.93
CA GLU A 277 -7.37 10.91 -6.70
C GLU A 277 -7.00 10.82 -5.22
N VAL A 278 -5.87 10.19 -4.92
CA VAL A 278 -5.33 10.09 -3.56
C VAL A 278 -4.08 10.95 -3.46
N ILE A 279 -4.12 11.95 -2.58
CA ILE A 279 -3.01 12.89 -2.35
C ILE A 279 -2.53 12.72 -0.92
N LEU A 280 -1.23 12.48 -0.77
CA LEU A 280 -0.54 12.50 0.51
C LEU A 280 0.07 13.88 0.69
N SER A 281 0.04 14.44 1.90
CA SER A 281 0.72 15.71 2.22
C SER A 281 1.50 15.60 3.52
N ASP A 282 2.70 16.18 3.53
CA ASP A 282 3.53 16.31 4.73
C ASP A 282 3.39 17.69 5.40
N LYS A 283 4.06 17.87 6.54
CA LYS A 283 4.10 19.14 7.28
C LYS A 283 4.98 20.22 6.62
N PHE A 284 5.70 19.87 5.55
CA PHE A 284 6.60 20.74 4.79
C PHE A 284 5.95 21.27 3.50
N ASN A 285 4.64 21.08 3.35
CA ASN A 285 3.85 21.45 2.17
C ASN A 285 4.21 20.68 0.89
N ASN A 286 4.94 19.57 0.98
CA ASN A 286 5.07 18.68 -0.17
C ASN A 286 3.81 17.83 -0.29
N THR A 287 3.47 17.52 -1.54
CA THR A 287 2.33 16.65 -1.86
C THR A 287 2.78 15.54 -2.80
N TYR A 288 2.16 14.37 -2.68
CA TYR A 288 2.43 13.23 -3.53
C TYR A 288 1.11 12.59 -3.99
N LYS A 289 0.92 12.49 -5.31
CA LYS A 289 -0.22 11.81 -5.91
C LYS A 289 0.02 10.30 -5.90
N TYR A 290 -0.68 9.61 -5.01
CA TYR A 290 -0.53 8.18 -4.82
C TYR A 290 -1.23 7.37 -5.92
N ILE A 291 -0.48 6.43 -6.51
CA ILE A 291 -0.94 5.59 -7.63
C ILE A 291 -0.77 4.09 -7.37
N GLY A 292 -0.72 3.67 -6.10
CA GLY A 292 -0.56 2.25 -5.74
C GLY A 292 0.88 1.72 -5.80
N LYS A 293 1.90 2.60 -5.65
CA LYS A 293 3.33 2.25 -5.66
C LYS A 293 4.01 2.72 -4.36
N ASP A 294 5.31 2.46 -4.20
CA ASP A 294 6.06 2.95 -3.05
C ASP A 294 5.97 4.47 -2.92
N VAL A 295 5.79 4.93 -1.67
CA VAL A 295 5.75 6.36 -1.35
C VAL A 295 7.18 6.83 -1.07
N PRO A 296 7.67 7.89 -1.73
CA PRO A 296 8.99 8.43 -1.44
C PRO A 296 8.94 9.16 -0.09
N ILE A 297 9.43 8.52 0.98
CA ILE A 297 9.40 9.06 2.34
C ILE A 297 10.79 9.01 2.93
N SER A 298 11.25 10.13 3.47
CA SER A 298 12.36 10.19 4.40
C SER A 298 11.84 10.47 5.81
N PHE A 299 12.31 9.71 6.79
CA PHE A 299 11.85 9.75 8.17
C PHE A 299 13.04 9.88 9.13
N HIS A 300 13.03 10.94 9.94
CA HIS A 300 14.00 11.15 11.03
C HIS A 300 13.27 11.55 12.30
N ALA A 301 13.50 10.83 13.39
CA ALA A 301 12.93 11.13 14.70
C ALA A 301 14.00 11.03 15.78
N PHE A 302 14.18 12.11 16.55
CA PHE A 302 15.19 12.22 17.61
C PHE A 302 14.81 13.31 18.61
N THR A 303 15.47 13.33 19.77
CA THR A 303 15.27 14.35 20.81
C THR A 303 16.62 14.97 21.16
N LEU A 304 16.72 16.30 21.13
CA LEU A 304 17.95 17.08 21.34
C LEU A 304 17.69 18.19 22.37
N ARG A 305 18.77 18.79 22.88
CA ARG A 305 18.67 20.05 23.63
C ARG A 305 18.12 21.18 22.76
N ASP A 306 17.44 22.13 23.39
CA ASP A 306 16.86 23.28 22.71
C ASP A 306 17.89 24.35 22.29
N ASP A 307 19.15 24.22 22.71
CA ASP A 307 20.28 25.05 22.26
C ASP A 307 21.03 24.47 21.05
N TYR A 308 20.57 23.32 20.52
CA TYR A 308 21.09 22.73 19.28
C TYR A 308 20.34 23.31 18.08
N THR A 309 21.04 23.42 16.95
CA THR A 309 20.42 23.80 15.68
C THR A 309 20.23 22.58 14.79
N VAL A 310 19.01 22.38 14.31
CA VAL A 310 18.63 21.28 13.41
C VAL A 310 18.16 21.85 12.09
N LYS A 311 18.76 21.38 11.00
CA LYS A 311 18.34 21.67 9.63
C LYS A 311 18.12 20.39 8.85
N TYR A 312 17.11 20.36 7.99
CA TYR A 312 16.93 19.24 7.06
C TYR A 312 17.55 19.61 5.70
N THR A 313 18.17 18.65 5.03
CA THR A 313 18.80 18.83 3.73
C THR A 313 18.00 18.16 2.64
N THR A 314 18.03 18.76 1.45
CA THR A 314 17.43 18.15 0.25
C THR A 314 18.45 18.24 -0.89
N PRO A 315 18.31 17.46 -1.97
CA PRO A 315 19.18 17.58 -3.14
C PRO A 315 19.27 19.02 -3.70
N ASP A 316 18.19 19.80 -3.58
CA ASP A 316 18.12 21.20 -4.04
C ASP A 316 18.68 22.20 -3.01
N HIS A 317 18.77 21.81 -1.73
CA HIS A 317 19.24 22.63 -0.62
C HIS A 317 20.20 21.85 0.28
N PRO A 318 21.45 21.61 -0.18
CA PRO A 318 22.44 20.83 0.58
C PRO A 318 22.90 21.54 1.85
N ASP A 319 22.83 22.88 1.90
CA ASP A 319 23.21 23.69 3.06
C ASP A 319 22.16 23.66 4.20
N GLY A 320 21.00 23.05 3.93
CA GLY A 320 19.94 22.82 4.90
C GLY A 320 18.91 23.95 5.04
N LEU A 321 17.69 23.56 5.41
CA LEU A 321 16.55 24.43 5.68
C LEU A 321 16.07 24.22 7.13
N ASP A 322 15.48 25.26 7.72
CA ASP A 322 14.98 25.20 9.09
C ASP A 322 13.78 24.24 9.21
N VAL A 323 13.75 23.45 10.27
CA VAL A 323 12.64 22.53 10.56
C VAL A 323 11.42 23.34 11.02
N PRO A 324 10.23 23.16 10.42
CA PRO A 324 9.01 23.84 10.84
C PRO A 324 8.62 23.55 12.30
N ASP A 325 8.10 24.57 13.01
CA ASP A 325 7.71 24.46 14.42
C ASP A 325 6.69 23.33 14.70
N ASN A 326 5.81 23.01 13.75
CA ASN A 326 4.82 21.93 13.89
C ASN A 326 5.41 20.51 13.79
N CYS A 327 6.71 20.40 13.50
CA CYS A 327 7.51 19.16 13.55
C CYS A 327 8.33 19.06 14.85
N ILE A 328 8.20 20.05 15.75
CA ILE A 328 8.99 20.18 16.98
C ILE A 328 8.05 20.15 18.19
N GLU A 329 8.34 19.26 19.13
CA GLU A 329 7.61 19.12 20.39
C GLU A 329 8.54 19.44 21.56
N LYS A 330 8.13 20.33 22.47
CA LYS A 330 8.87 20.57 23.71
C LYS A 330 8.63 19.41 24.68
N VAL A 331 9.71 18.85 25.21
CA VAL A 331 9.68 17.75 26.18
C VAL A 331 10.26 18.24 27.51
N GLU A 332 9.65 17.83 28.63
CA GLU A 332 10.17 18.12 29.96
C GLU A 332 11.29 17.13 30.31
N TYR A 333 12.47 17.63 30.68
CA TYR A 333 13.52 16.78 31.24
C TYR A 333 13.33 16.62 32.75
N THR A 334 12.77 15.48 33.15
CA THR A 334 12.33 15.26 34.54
C THR A 334 13.46 15.27 35.57
N GLU A 335 14.71 15.05 35.18
CA GLU A 335 15.84 15.05 36.12
C GLU A 335 16.14 16.45 36.67
N PHE A 336 15.79 17.51 35.93
CA PHE A 336 16.03 18.90 36.35
C PHE A 336 14.96 19.46 37.27
N LYS A 337 13.80 18.80 37.33
CA LYS A 337 12.63 19.25 38.12
C LYS A 337 12.97 19.58 39.58
N ASN A 338 13.96 18.90 40.15
CA ASN A 338 14.33 19.05 41.56
C ASN A 338 15.27 20.24 41.83
N PHE A 339 15.87 20.83 40.81
CA PHE A 339 16.87 21.89 40.97
C PHE A 339 16.81 23.01 39.94
N SER A 340 15.83 23.01 39.03
CA SER A 340 15.68 24.03 37.99
C SER A 340 15.48 25.45 38.52
N GLU A 341 15.01 25.61 39.76
CA GLU A 341 14.88 26.91 40.43
C GLU A 341 16.21 27.44 41.00
N LEU A 342 17.23 26.60 41.09
CA LEU A 342 18.51 26.92 41.74
C LEU A 342 19.58 27.41 40.77
N THR A 343 19.35 27.27 39.47
CA THR A 343 20.29 27.67 38.42
C THR A 343 19.53 28.08 37.17
N GLU A 344 20.02 29.13 36.50
CA GLU A 344 19.42 29.64 35.27
C GLU A 344 20.06 28.98 34.03
N GLY A 345 19.37 29.05 32.90
CA GLY A 345 19.92 28.62 31.61
C GLY A 345 20.01 27.12 31.41
N LEU A 346 19.30 26.31 32.21
CA LEU A 346 19.19 24.88 31.92
C LEU A 346 18.55 24.66 30.55
N PRO A 347 19.15 23.84 29.67
CA PRO A 347 18.59 23.56 28.36
C PRO A 347 17.28 22.76 28.49
N GLY A 348 16.31 23.11 27.66
CA GLY A 348 15.11 22.31 27.44
C GLY A 348 15.37 21.15 26.47
N LEU A 349 14.36 20.30 26.27
CA LEU A 349 14.38 19.25 25.24
C LEU A 349 13.40 19.57 24.12
N LEU A 350 13.86 19.36 22.89
CA LEU A 350 13.05 19.40 21.69
C LEU A 350 13.07 18.02 21.02
N LYS A 351 11.88 17.45 20.84
CA LYS A 351 11.66 16.25 20.06
C LYS A 351 11.30 16.64 18.63
N TYR A 352 12.03 16.10 17.68
CA TYR A 352 11.86 16.34 16.25
C TYR A 352 11.22 15.11 15.61
N GLU A 353 10.21 15.34 14.77
CA GLU A 353 9.63 14.33 13.88
C GLU A 353 9.61 14.89 12.45
N ILE A 354 10.65 14.57 11.68
CA ILE A 354 10.87 15.07 10.33
C ILE A 354 10.45 13.98 9.35
N VAL A 355 9.25 14.15 8.78
CA VAL A 355 8.69 13.25 7.77
C VAL A 355 8.43 14.04 6.50
N ILE A 356 9.16 13.72 5.43
CA ILE A 356 9.10 14.45 4.16
C ILE A 356 8.76 13.49 3.02
N LEU A 357 7.81 13.89 2.16
CA LEU A 357 7.40 13.15 0.96
C LEU A 357 8.42 13.29 -0.19
N LYS A 358 9.70 13.05 0.11
CA LYS A 358 10.84 13.02 -0.81
C LYS A 358 11.85 11.97 -0.34
N ASN A 359 12.53 11.34 -1.29
CA ASN A 359 13.69 10.50 -0.98
C ASN A 359 14.91 11.37 -0.68
N ASP A 360 15.92 10.75 -0.07
CA ASP A 360 17.26 11.31 0.11
C ASP A 360 17.29 12.66 0.87
N VAL A 361 16.36 12.83 1.83
CA VAL A 361 16.40 13.95 2.77
C VAL A 361 17.29 13.56 3.95
N GLY A 362 18.31 14.37 4.22
CA GLY A 362 19.17 14.23 5.38
C GLY A 362 18.82 15.23 6.48
N VAL A 363 19.55 15.13 7.59
CA VAL A 363 19.51 16.10 8.68
C VAL A 363 20.94 16.52 9.03
N ASN A 364 21.14 17.82 9.19
CA ASN A 364 22.37 18.43 9.69
C ASN A 364 22.07 18.98 11.08
N ILE A 365 22.87 18.57 12.06
CA ILE A 365 22.73 19.00 13.44
C ILE A 365 24.02 19.67 13.86
N THR A 366 23.92 20.83 14.49
CA THR A 366 25.06 21.51 15.10
C THR A 366 24.80 21.78 16.57
N ASP A 367 25.83 21.63 17.39
CA ASP A 367 25.82 21.97 18.81
C ASP A 367 25.67 23.49 19.04
N GLN A 368 25.64 23.90 20.31
CA GLN A 368 25.54 25.31 20.72
C GLN A 368 26.72 26.19 20.26
N ASN A 369 27.84 25.58 19.83
CA ASN A 369 29.03 26.25 19.31
C ASN A 369 29.10 26.22 17.77
N GLY A 370 28.09 25.65 17.10
CA GLY A 370 28.05 25.48 15.65
C GLY A 370 28.89 24.32 15.12
N GLN A 371 29.36 23.41 15.98
CA GLN A 371 30.09 22.21 15.56
C GLN A 371 29.11 21.11 15.12
N PRO A 372 29.38 20.42 13.99
CA PRO A 372 28.51 19.37 13.50
C PRO A 372 28.50 18.16 14.44
N ILE A 373 27.32 17.61 14.69
CA ILE A 373 27.13 16.40 15.48
C ILE A 373 26.57 15.31 14.57
N THR A 374 27.14 14.11 14.71
CA THR A 374 26.61 12.89 14.09
C THR A 374 25.78 12.16 15.14
N LEU A 375 24.49 11.93 14.84
CA LEU A 375 23.65 11.08 15.69
C LEU A 375 23.98 9.62 15.40
N ASP A 376 24.39 8.89 16.44
CA ASP A 376 24.47 7.43 16.38
C ASP A 376 23.04 6.86 16.55
N PRO A 377 22.60 5.91 15.71
CA PRO A 377 21.33 5.20 15.90
C PRO A 377 21.16 4.55 17.28
N GLU A 378 22.26 4.26 17.99
CA GLU A 378 22.25 3.69 19.34
C GLU A 378 22.29 4.74 20.47
N MET A 379 22.47 6.04 20.16
CA MET A 379 22.47 7.09 21.19
C MET A 379 21.11 7.16 21.88
N SER A 380 21.10 6.93 23.19
CA SER A 380 19.93 7.15 24.01
C SER A 380 19.63 8.66 24.09
N SER A 381 18.39 9.03 24.41
CA SER A 381 18.03 10.42 24.70
C SER A 381 18.86 11.04 25.85
N LYS A 382 19.56 10.22 26.65
CA LYS A 382 20.52 10.67 27.66
C LYS A 382 21.87 11.08 27.05
N ASP A 383 22.38 10.37 26.04
CA ASP A 383 23.70 10.62 25.44
C ASP A 383 23.72 11.93 24.65
N ILE A 384 22.56 12.38 24.19
CA ILE A 384 22.39 13.60 23.42
C ILE A 384 22.34 14.86 24.31
N PHE A 385 21.97 14.72 25.59
CA PHE A 385 21.75 15.86 26.49
C PHE A 385 23.05 16.48 27.00
N PHE A 386 24.07 15.65 27.11
CA PHE A 386 25.30 16.01 27.75
C PHE A 386 26.31 16.32 26.64
N GLY A 387 26.92 17.52 26.66
CA GLY A 387 27.91 17.94 25.66
C GLY A 387 29.16 17.04 25.67
N PRO A 388 30.35 17.53 25.31
CA PRO A 388 31.56 16.69 25.36
C PRO A 388 31.74 16.09 26.77
N VAL A 389 31.60 14.77 26.85
CA VAL A 389 31.78 14.01 28.07
C VAL A 389 33.26 13.94 28.38
N LEU A 390 33.65 14.38 29.58
CA LEU A 390 35.01 14.26 30.05
C LEU A 390 35.13 13.02 30.94
N ASP A 391 36.18 12.22 30.72
CA ASP A 391 36.43 11.02 31.53
C ASP A 391 36.70 11.35 33.01
N THR A 392 37.11 12.58 33.31
CA THR A 392 37.48 13.03 34.65
C THR A 392 36.95 14.42 34.96
N VAL A 393 36.77 14.73 36.24
CA VAL A 393 36.45 16.08 36.72
C VAL A 393 37.59 17.06 36.38
N PRO A 394 37.32 18.21 35.76
CA PRO A 394 38.31 19.23 35.48
C PRO A 394 39.07 19.72 36.73
N ASP A 395 40.37 20.03 36.58
CA ASP A 395 41.26 20.45 37.67
C ASP A 395 40.79 21.71 38.43
N ASP A 396 40.13 22.63 37.73
CA ASP A 396 39.56 23.85 38.31
C ASP A 396 38.35 23.53 39.19
N VAL A 397 37.48 22.62 38.76
CA VAL A 397 36.35 22.12 39.57
C VAL A 397 36.87 21.31 40.77
N ALA A 398 37.84 20.43 40.56
CA ALA A 398 38.40 19.56 41.61
C ALA A 398 39.09 20.33 42.75
N LYS A 399 39.57 21.57 42.49
CA LYS A 399 40.10 22.48 43.53
C LYS A 399 39.01 23.11 44.39
N GLU A 400 37.80 23.26 43.85
CA GLU A 400 36.67 23.89 44.52
C GLU A 400 35.79 22.87 45.26
N VAL A 401 35.68 21.63 44.74
CA VAL A 401 34.85 20.58 45.33
C VAL A 401 35.44 19.18 45.11
N ASN A 402 35.45 18.37 46.16
CA ASN A 402 35.72 16.94 46.05
C ASN A 402 34.39 16.18 45.92
N VAL A 403 33.97 15.92 44.68
CA VAL A 403 32.66 15.30 44.38
C VAL A 403 32.54 13.89 44.94
N LEU A 404 33.62 13.10 44.97
CA LEU A 404 33.63 11.76 45.56
C LEU A 404 33.37 11.83 47.06
N LYS A 405 34.07 12.73 47.76
CA LYS A 405 33.88 12.95 49.21
C LYS A 405 32.44 13.32 49.56
N VAL A 406 31.77 14.11 48.70
CA VAL A 406 30.37 14.51 48.90
C VAL A 406 29.45 13.29 48.89
N LEU A 407 29.63 12.36 47.94
CA LEU A 407 28.81 11.15 47.87
C LEU A 407 29.19 10.13 48.96
N GLU A 408 30.45 10.01 49.32
CA GLU A 408 30.87 9.23 50.50
C GLU A 408 30.23 9.78 51.79
N ASP A 409 30.22 11.10 51.98
CA ASP A 409 29.59 11.74 53.14
C ASP A 409 28.08 11.51 53.14
N TRP A 410 27.45 11.49 51.96
CA TRP A 410 26.05 11.10 51.81
C TRP A 410 25.82 9.64 52.24
N SER A 411 26.64 8.71 51.74
CA SER A 411 26.56 7.28 52.10
C SER A 411 26.76 7.05 53.61
N LEU A 412 27.75 7.70 54.22
CA LEU A 412 27.99 7.64 55.67
C LEU A 412 26.85 8.27 56.48
N PHE A 413 26.21 9.33 55.96
CA PHE A 413 25.04 9.91 56.59
C PHE A 413 23.85 8.93 56.57
N MET A 414 23.62 8.26 55.44
CA MET A 414 22.56 7.26 55.30
C MET A 414 22.73 6.08 56.27
N SER A 415 23.97 5.74 56.64
CA SER A 415 24.26 4.70 57.62
C SER A 415 24.50 5.22 59.05
N CYS A 416 24.18 6.48 59.36
CA CYS A 416 24.42 7.09 60.67
C CYS A 416 25.90 7.17 61.13
N ASP A 417 26.86 6.95 60.23
CA ASP A 417 28.29 7.14 60.51
C ASP A 417 28.69 8.63 60.44
N LEU A 418 27.88 9.46 59.75
CA LEU A 418 28.05 10.91 59.65
C LEU A 418 26.81 11.65 60.15
N ASN A 419 27.02 12.76 60.88
CA ASN A 419 25.90 13.61 61.33
C ASN A 419 25.41 14.54 60.20
N PHE A 420 24.14 14.95 60.30
CA PHE A 420 23.52 15.84 59.32
C PHE A 420 24.25 17.18 59.15
N TYR A 421 24.78 17.77 60.23
CA TYR A 421 25.48 19.05 60.15
C TYR A 421 26.72 18.97 59.24
N SER A 422 27.47 17.85 59.32
CA SER A 422 28.60 17.60 58.42
C SER A 422 28.15 17.46 56.97
N LEU A 423 27.11 16.66 56.68
CA LEU A 423 26.58 16.49 55.32
C LEU A 423 26.00 17.80 54.76
N SER A 424 25.26 18.55 55.58
CA SER A 424 24.49 19.72 55.15
C SER A 424 25.36 20.83 54.54
N LYS A 425 26.67 20.83 54.81
CA LYS A 425 27.63 21.74 54.18
C LYS A 425 27.75 21.55 52.67
N HIS A 426 27.43 20.36 52.17
CA HIS A 426 27.45 20.03 50.74
C HIS A 426 26.13 20.36 50.04
N LEU A 427 25.09 20.76 50.79
CA LEU A 427 23.73 20.95 50.30
C LEU A 427 23.32 22.42 50.37
N ILE A 428 22.34 22.81 49.55
CA ILE A 428 21.70 24.13 49.61
C ILE A 428 20.51 24.06 50.57
N LYS A 429 20.46 24.93 51.58
CA LYS A 429 19.37 24.94 52.55
C LYS A 429 18.01 25.06 51.86
N ASN A 430 17.04 24.24 52.28
CA ASN A 430 15.68 24.14 51.72
C ASN A 430 15.59 23.62 50.28
N SER A 431 16.69 23.20 49.62
CA SER A 431 16.63 22.53 48.31
C SER A 431 16.01 21.14 48.42
N TYR A 432 15.67 20.53 47.28
CA TYR A 432 15.18 19.15 47.24
C TYR A 432 16.09 18.20 48.02
N GLN A 433 17.39 18.16 47.69
CA GLN A 433 18.34 17.23 48.32
C GLN A 433 18.54 17.51 49.82
N TYR A 434 18.53 18.78 50.23
CA TYR A 434 18.54 19.14 51.65
C TYR A 434 17.31 18.63 52.38
N ASN A 435 16.14 18.78 51.78
CA ASN A 435 14.89 18.33 52.37
C ASN A 435 14.81 16.80 52.44
N VAL A 436 15.39 16.08 51.47
CA VAL A 436 15.56 14.61 51.54
C VAL A 436 16.42 14.22 52.74
N ALA A 437 17.61 14.82 52.87
CA ALA A 437 18.50 14.55 54.00
C ALA A 437 17.88 14.96 55.35
N TRP A 438 17.21 16.12 55.41
CA TRP A 438 16.56 16.59 56.62
C TRP A 438 15.41 15.67 57.06
N LYS A 439 14.58 15.21 56.11
CA LYS A 439 13.53 14.24 56.38
C LYS A 439 14.11 12.93 56.90
N TYR A 440 15.14 12.39 56.25
CA TYR A 440 15.81 11.17 56.72
C TYR A 440 16.41 11.33 58.13
N ASN A 441 17.10 12.45 58.38
CA ASN A 441 17.71 12.72 59.69
C ASN A 441 16.69 12.70 60.85
N ASN A 442 15.45 13.10 60.56
CA ASN A 442 14.35 13.21 61.52
C ASN A 442 13.28 12.10 61.37
N SER A 443 13.46 11.15 60.46
CA SER A 443 12.50 10.05 60.27
C SER A 443 12.78 8.90 61.23
N ILE A 444 11.76 8.06 61.44
CA ILE A 444 11.91 6.82 62.20
C ILE A 444 12.82 5.82 61.45
N ASP A 445 12.93 5.92 60.13
CA ASP A 445 13.73 5.03 59.28
C ASP A 445 15.19 4.98 59.71
N ARG A 446 15.71 6.11 60.18
CA ARG A 446 17.06 6.23 60.73
C ARG A 446 17.31 5.31 61.94
N THR A 447 16.27 4.95 62.68
CA THR A 447 16.38 4.02 63.83
C THR A 447 16.46 2.56 63.42
N PHE A 448 16.21 2.24 62.15
CA PHE A 448 16.33 0.89 61.59
C PHE A 448 17.71 0.62 60.98
N THR A 449 18.64 1.59 61.03
CA THR A 449 20.03 1.34 60.64
C THR A 449 20.67 0.35 61.60
N SER A 450 21.12 -0.80 61.08
CA SER A 450 21.78 -1.85 61.86
C SER A 450 23.04 -1.34 62.56
N TYR A 451 23.34 -1.83 63.77
CA TYR A 451 24.65 -1.60 64.38
C TYR A 451 25.75 -2.22 63.52
N HIS A 452 26.76 -1.42 63.17
CA HIS A 452 27.88 -1.83 62.35
C HIS A 452 29.15 -1.03 62.68
N SER A 453 30.27 -1.48 62.11
CA SER A 453 31.49 -0.68 61.99
C SER A 453 31.90 -0.60 60.52
N LEU A 454 32.64 0.44 60.16
CA LEU A 454 33.22 0.54 58.82
C LEU A 454 34.32 -0.50 58.62
N GLY A 455 34.45 -0.97 57.38
CA GLY A 455 35.62 -1.72 56.92
C GLY A 455 36.89 -0.86 56.95
N ASN A 456 38.04 -1.50 56.72
CA ASN A 456 39.33 -0.82 56.55
C ASN A 456 40.04 -1.36 55.30
N PRO A 457 40.03 -0.63 54.17
CA PRO A 457 39.44 0.71 53.99
C PRO A 457 37.89 0.71 54.00
N PRO A 458 37.24 1.85 54.30
CA PRO A 458 35.78 1.96 54.32
C PRO A 458 35.16 1.95 52.91
N PHE A 459 35.92 2.36 51.89
CA PHE A 459 35.48 2.45 50.50
C PHE A 459 36.53 1.78 49.59
N GLU A 460 36.06 1.09 48.55
CA GLU A 460 36.87 0.57 47.45
C GLU A 460 36.14 0.76 46.11
N GLN A 461 36.83 0.46 45.00
CA GLN A 461 36.29 0.56 43.62
C GLN A 461 35.76 1.95 43.26
N GLU A 462 36.40 2.99 43.81
CA GLU A 462 36.07 4.38 43.57
C GLU A 462 36.29 4.76 42.11
N SER A 463 35.29 5.40 41.52
CA SER A 463 35.32 5.88 40.14
C SER A 463 34.51 7.17 40.04
N VAL A 464 35.08 8.18 39.38
CA VAL A 464 34.43 9.44 39.07
C VAL A 464 34.63 9.68 37.58
N THR A 465 33.57 9.51 36.80
CA THR A 465 33.63 9.49 35.34
C THR A 465 32.46 10.26 34.73
N ASN A 466 32.46 10.36 33.40
CA ASN A 466 31.39 10.99 32.63
C ASN A 466 31.03 12.40 33.09
N PHE A 467 32.02 13.23 33.41
CA PHE A 467 31.79 14.62 33.81
C PHE A 467 31.24 15.42 32.62
N VAL A 468 30.18 16.19 32.86
CA VAL A 468 29.56 17.02 31.82
C VAL A 468 29.10 18.36 32.37
N TRP A 469 29.47 19.42 31.67
CA TRP A 469 28.88 20.75 31.83
C TRP A 469 27.46 20.80 31.27
N ILE A 470 26.51 21.21 32.10
CA ILE A 470 25.13 21.51 31.68
C ILE A 470 25.03 23.00 31.36
N THR A 471 25.51 23.84 32.28
CA THR A 471 25.67 25.30 32.15
C THR A 471 26.98 25.72 32.84
N ASP A 472 27.37 26.99 32.75
CA ASP A 472 28.55 27.52 33.45
C ASP A 472 28.49 27.33 34.99
N ASN A 473 27.28 27.21 35.54
CA ASN A 473 27.03 27.06 36.98
C ASN A 473 26.38 25.72 37.33
N CYS A 474 26.36 24.74 36.42
CA CYS A 474 25.78 23.43 36.66
C CYS A 474 26.49 22.32 35.89
N PHE A 475 26.83 21.24 36.58
CA PHE A 475 27.42 20.05 35.97
C PHE A 475 26.83 18.77 36.53
N ALA A 476 27.01 17.67 35.80
CA ALA A 476 26.71 16.33 36.25
C ALA A 476 27.94 15.42 36.17
N VAL A 477 28.05 14.44 37.05
CA VAL A 477 29.14 13.47 37.09
C VAL A 477 28.65 12.14 37.61
N ASP A 478 29.18 11.04 37.06
CA ASP A 478 28.88 9.69 37.53
C ASP A 478 29.90 9.30 38.60
N ILE A 479 29.42 8.86 39.76
CA ILE A 479 30.25 8.46 40.88
C ILE A 479 29.86 7.06 41.32
N ARG A 480 30.86 6.18 41.39
CA ARG A 480 30.71 4.80 41.83
C ARG A 480 31.72 4.46 42.92
N PHE A 481 31.28 3.72 43.93
CA PHE A 481 32.15 3.08 44.91
C PHE A 481 31.39 1.96 45.63
N VAL A 482 32.13 1.10 46.33
CA VAL A 482 31.57 0.10 47.24
C VAL A 482 31.93 0.50 48.67
N LYS A 483 30.93 0.70 49.52
CA LYS A 483 31.12 0.92 50.95
C LYS A 483 31.14 -0.43 51.67
N HIS A 484 32.17 -0.65 52.49
CA HIS A 484 32.31 -1.86 53.29
C HIS A 484 31.86 -1.63 54.73
N MET A 485 30.93 -2.46 55.20
CA MET A 485 30.44 -2.45 56.57
C MET A 485 30.60 -3.84 57.20
N ILE A 486 30.80 -3.88 58.51
CA ILE A 486 30.79 -5.10 59.31
C ILE A 486 29.54 -5.07 60.19
N VAL A 487 28.55 -5.88 59.85
CA VAL A 487 27.26 -5.97 60.53
C VAL A 487 27.21 -7.29 61.28
N LEU A 488 27.14 -7.25 62.62
CA LEU A 488 27.14 -8.46 63.47
C LEU A 488 28.30 -9.44 63.24
N GLY A 489 29.44 -8.95 62.72
CA GLY A 489 30.63 -9.75 62.43
C GLY A 489 30.78 -10.18 60.97
N ASP A 490 29.73 -10.01 60.16
CA ASP A 490 29.74 -10.33 58.73
C ASP A 490 30.02 -9.09 57.88
N ARG A 491 30.77 -9.28 56.79
CA ARG A 491 31.01 -8.22 55.80
C ARG A 491 29.77 -8.01 54.94
N LEU A 492 29.33 -6.76 54.85
CA LEU A 492 28.27 -6.30 53.97
C LEU A 492 28.83 -5.20 53.07
N ASP A 493 28.62 -5.37 51.77
CA ASP A 493 29.01 -4.41 50.75
C ASP A 493 27.76 -3.64 50.30
N ASP A 494 27.87 -2.31 50.26
CA ASP A 494 26.81 -1.39 49.83
C ASP A 494 27.31 -0.60 48.63
N GLU A 495 26.79 -0.94 47.45
CA GLU A 495 27.22 -0.35 46.18
C GLU A 495 26.50 0.97 45.94
N MET A 496 27.27 2.02 45.68
CA MET A 496 26.77 3.31 45.22
C MET A 496 27.16 3.47 43.75
N ASN A 497 26.19 3.77 42.89
CA ASN A 497 26.40 4.06 41.48
C ASN A 497 25.41 5.14 41.06
N GLU A 498 25.81 6.40 41.17
CA GLU A 498 24.90 7.55 41.12
C GLU A 498 25.37 8.58 40.08
N ARG A 499 24.40 9.13 39.35
CA ARG A 499 24.58 10.38 38.61
C ARG A 499 24.29 11.54 39.55
N CYS A 500 25.32 12.33 39.87
CA CYS A 500 25.21 13.47 40.78
C CYS A 500 25.16 14.79 40.02
N TYR A 501 24.29 15.70 40.45
CA TYR A 501 24.12 17.04 39.89
C TYR A 501 24.60 18.11 40.88
N PHE A 502 25.46 19.00 40.41
CA PHE A 502 26.03 20.09 41.20
C PHE A 502 25.67 21.44 40.62
N VAL A 503 25.40 22.41 41.49
CA VAL A 503 25.17 23.82 41.13
C VAL A 503 26.13 24.71 41.90
N LYS A 504 26.70 25.70 41.22
CA LYS A 504 27.50 26.75 41.86
C LYS A 504 26.55 27.74 42.51
N TYR A 505 26.51 27.74 43.84
CA TYR A 505 25.53 28.49 44.61
C TYR A 505 26.23 29.44 45.60
N ASP A 506 25.76 30.68 45.66
CA ASP A 506 26.25 31.72 46.57
C ASP A 506 25.21 32.00 47.65
N ASP A 507 25.51 31.66 48.91
CA ASP A 507 24.62 31.93 50.05
C ASP A 507 24.79 33.38 50.51
N THR A 508 24.18 34.29 49.76
CA THR A 508 24.27 35.74 50.03
C THR A 508 23.65 36.18 51.36
N ASN A 509 23.00 35.28 52.11
CA ASN A 509 22.40 35.59 53.42
C ASN A 509 23.45 35.93 54.50
N ASP A 510 24.72 35.57 54.31
CA ASP A 510 25.81 35.91 55.22
C ASP A 510 26.49 37.26 54.89
N GLY A 511 26.01 37.95 53.84
CA GLY A 511 26.55 39.23 53.38
C GLY A 511 27.91 39.13 52.69
N ARG A 512 28.37 37.93 52.33
CA ARG A 512 29.60 37.67 51.57
C ARG A 512 29.23 36.96 50.27
N SER A 513 29.98 37.23 49.21
CA SER A 513 29.90 36.44 47.98
C SER A 513 30.96 35.35 48.06
N ASN A 514 30.53 34.11 48.21
CA ASN A 514 31.37 32.92 48.37
C ASN A 514 30.77 31.72 47.61
N PRO A 515 30.59 31.81 46.28
CA PRO A 515 29.97 30.74 45.50
C PRO A 515 30.71 29.42 45.67
N GLN A 516 29.97 28.36 45.98
CA GLN A 516 30.47 27.01 46.17
C GLN A 516 29.63 26.00 45.38
N TRP A 517 30.27 24.94 44.89
CA TRP A 517 29.54 23.81 44.32
C TRP A 517 28.78 23.06 45.42
N LYS A 518 27.49 22.85 45.20
CA LYS A 518 26.59 22.13 46.09
C LYS A 518 25.87 21.02 45.34
N LEU A 519 25.69 19.89 46.00
CA LEU A 519 24.89 18.79 45.49
C LEU A 519 23.40 19.16 45.54
N VAL A 520 22.72 19.06 44.40
CA VAL A 520 21.31 19.47 44.27
C VAL A 520 20.36 18.33 43.90
N ALA A 521 20.87 17.28 43.26
CA ALA A 521 20.12 16.07 42.95
C ALA A 521 21.06 14.88 42.72
N MET A 522 20.54 13.67 42.87
CA MET A 522 21.19 12.42 42.52
C MET A 522 20.19 11.44 41.91
N LYS A 523 20.67 10.56 41.05
CA LYS A 523 19.88 9.52 40.41
C LYS A 523 20.69 8.24 40.24
N GLU A 524 20.12 7.14 40.70
CA GLU A 524 20.75 5.82 40.59
C GLU A 524 20.96 5.45 39.12
N ILE A 525 22.19 5.02 38.82
CA ILE A 525 22.56 4.44 37.54
C ILE A 525 22.34 2.93 37.65
N VAL A 526 21.11 2.54 37.34
CA VAL A 526 20.73 1.12 37.25
C VAL A 526 21.46 0.53 36.04
N LYS A 527 22.26 -0.51 36.25
CA LYS A 527 22.66 -1.38 35.13
C LYS A 527 21.39 -2.07 34.68
N ASP A 528 20.96 -1.82 33.45
CA ASP A 528 19.90 -2.64 32.86
C ASP A 528 20.26 -4.11 33.09
N ALA A 529 19.37 -4.84 33.78
CA ALA A 529 19.54 -6.26 33.96
C ALA A 529 19.57 -6.90 32.57
N GLU A 530 20.72 -7.50 32.22
CA GLU A 530 20.83 -8.36 31.04
C GLU A 530 19.75 -9.44 31.01
#